data_AF-A0A4Q3UMM0-F1
#
_entry.id   AF-A0A4Q3UMM0-F1
#
_cell.length_a   1.000
_cell.length_b   1.000
_cell.length_c   1.000
_cell.angle_alpha   90.00
_cell.angle_beta   90.00
_cell.angle_gamma   90.00
#
_symmetry.space_group_name_H-M   'P 1'
#
loop_
_entity.id
_entity.type
_entity.pdbx_description
1 polymer ?
#
loop_
_entity_poly.entity_id
_entity_poly.type
_entity_poly.pdbx_seq_one_letter_code
_entity_poly.pdbx_strand_id
1 'polypeptide(L)'
;MRNAFSNLWNSLIERIPSIVSALVVLALFWAASRVGAGFVRKLAARTGMARNLVELLVRIGSFLVLVFGLLFAAVIVFPSFR
;
A
#
# COMPACT_ATOMS: atom_id res chain seq x y z
N MET A 1 12.78 -0.78 38.94
CA MET A 1 13.36 -0.77 37.57
C MET A 1 13.02 -1.99 36.72
N ARG A 2 12.67 -3.17 37.27
CA ARG A 2 12.36 -4.40 36.50
C ARG A 2 11.03 -4.38 35.70
N ASN A 3 10.30 -3.26 35.74
CA ASN A 3 8.90 -3.17 35.27
C ASN A 3 8.76 -2.32 34.00
N ALA A 4 9.74 -1.47 33.69
CA ALA A 4 9.69 -0.64 32.48
C ALA A 4 9.89 -1.49 31.22
N PHE A 5 10.80 -2.48 31.30
CA PHE A 5 11.10 -3.36 30.18
C PHE A 5 9.93 -4.29 29.84
N SER A 6 9.25 -4.85 30.84
CA SER A 6 8.05 -5.68 30.64
C SER A 6 6.88 -4.88 30.05
N ASN A 7 6.73 -3.62 30.46
CA ASN A 7 5.67 -2.77 29.93
C ASN A 7 5.93 -2.39 28.47
N LEU A 8 7.17 -2.05 28.10
CA LEU A 8 7.55 -1.82 26.71
C LEU A 8 7.34 -3.07 25.85
N TRP A 9 7.69 -4.24 26.39
CA TRP A 9 7.53 -5.52 25.70
C TRP A 9 6.05 -5.84 25.42
N ASN A 10 5.18 -5.71 26.42
CA ASN A 10 3.74 -5.95 26.24
C ASN A 10 3.11 -4.95 25.26
N SER A 11 3.45 -3.66 25.36
CA SER A 11 2.93 -2.65 24.42
C SER A 11 3.40 -2.84 22.97
N LEU A 12 4.55 -3.47 22.75
CA LEU A 12 4.99 -3.84 21.40
C LEU A 12 4.19 -5.01 20.85
N ILE A 13 3.95 -6.04 21.67
CA ILE A 13 3.15 -7.22 21.29
C ILE A 13 1.71 -6.81 20.92
N GLU A 14 1.11 -5.89 21.69
CA GLU A 14 -0.22 -5.35 21.42
C GLU A 14 -0.33 -4.59 20.09
N ARG A 15 0.79 -4.09 19.54
CA ARG A 15 0.84 -3.37 18.25
C ARG A 15 1.14 -4.27 17.05
N ILE A 16 1.55 -5.52 17.25
CA ILE A 16 1.79 -6.47 16.16
C ILE A 16 0.55 -6.62 15.24
N PRO A 17 -0.69 -6.75 15.75
CA PRO A 17 -1.87 -6.91 14.90
C PRO A 17 -2.13 -5.72 13.96
N SER A 18 -1.86 -4.49 14.40
CA SER A 18 -2.04 -3.30 13.56
C SER A 18 -0.97 -3.21 12.47
N ILE A 19 0.27 -3.58 12.78
CA ILE A 19 1.36 -3.66 11.79
C ILE A 19 1.03 -4.71 10.73
N VAL A 20 0.55 -5.89 11.13
CA VAL A 20 0.12 -6.94 10.19
C VAL A 20 -1.01 -6.44 9.29
N SER A 21 -2.00 -5.74 9.86
CA SER A 21 -3.12 -5.18 9.09
C SER A 21 -2.65 -4.15 8.05
N ALA A 22 -1.70 -3.29 8.43
CA ALA A 22 -1.10 -2.31 7.53
C ALA A 22 -0.31 -2.97 6.38
N LEU A 23 0.45 -4.02 6.68
CA LEU A 23 1.18 -4.79 5.66
C LEU A 23 0.22 -5.48 4.68
N VAL A 24 -0.90 -6.03 5.16
CA VAL A 24 -1.93 -6.62 4.29
C VAL A 24 -2.49 -5.57 3.33
N VAL A 25 -2.79 -4.37 3.82
CA VAL A 25 -3.31 -3.29 2.97
C VAL A 25 -2.27 -2.82 1.94
N LEU A 26 -1.01 -2.64 2.33
CA LEU A 26 0.06 -2.35 1.38
C LEU A 26 0.18 -3.42 0.30
N ALA A 27 0.12 -4.70 0.68
CA ALA A 27 0.15 -5.82 -0.26
C ALA A 27 -1.03 -5.80 -1.23
N LEU A 28 -2.24 -5.48 -0.75
CA LEU A 28 -3.43 -5.34 -1.59
C LEU A 28 -3.29 -4.21 -2.62
N PHE A 29 -2.86 -3.04 -2.19
CA PHE A 29 -2.66 -1.91 -3.11
C PHE A 29 -1.55 -2.17 -4.11
N TRP A 30 -0.46 -2.83 -3.69
CA TRP A 30 0.60 -3.24 -4.59
C TRP A 30 0.13 -4.25 -5.65
N ALA A 31 -0.68 -5.23 -5.24
CA ALA A 31 -1.31 -6.18 -6.15
C ALA A 31 -2.26 -5.45 -7.13
N ALA A 32 -3.10 -4.54 -6.62
CA ALA A 32 -3.99 -3.71 -7.43
C ALA A 32 -3.24 -2.86 -8.47
N SER A 33 -2.10 -2.27 -8.10
CA SER A 33 -1.24 -1.51 -9.00
C SER A 33 -0.74 -2.37 -10.17
N ARG A 34 -0.31 -3.61 -9.90
CA ARG A 34 0.15 -4.54 -10.94
C ARG A 34 -0.97 -4.96 -11.88
N VAL A 35 -2.14 -5.27 -11.32
CA VAL A 35 -3.33 -5.63 -12.11
C VAL A 35 -3.75 -4.45 -12.98
N GLY A 36 -3.85 -3.24 -12.41
CA GLY A 36 -4.19 -2.02 -13.13
C GLY A 36 -3.19 -1.71 -14.26
N ALA A 37 -1.89 -1.86 -14.01
CA ALA A 37 -0.87 -1.70 -15.04
C ALA A 37 -1.05 -2.67 -16.22
N GLY A 38 -1.46 -3.92 -15.94
CA GLY A 38 -1.81 -4.91 -16.95
C GLY A 38 -3.02 -4.49 -17.80
N PHE A 39 -4.07 -3.99 -17.16
CA PHE A 39 -5.25 -3.47 -17.85
C PHE A 39 -4.93 -2.29 -18.77
N VAL A 40 -4.16 -1.31 -18.28
CA VAL A 40 -3.75 -0.14 -19.07
C VAL A 40 -2.96 -0.56 -20.31
N ARG A 41 -1.99 -1.49 -20.16
CA ARG A 41 -1.22 -2.02 -21.31
C ARG A 41 -2.11 -2.75 -22.31
N LYS A 42 -3.07 -3.55 -21.83
CA LYS A 42 -4.01 -4.30 -22.67
C LYS A 42 -4.95 -3.39 -23.45
N LEU A 43 -5.42 -2.31 -22.83
CA LEU A 43 -6.26 -1.29 -23.48
C LEU A 43 -5.45 -0.50 -24.50
N ALA A 44 -4.25 -0.07 -24.14
CA ALA A 44 -3.36 0.68 -25.03
C ALA A 44 -2.98 -0.11 -26.30
N ALA A 45 -2.79 -1.42 -26.18
CA ALA A 45 -2.55 -2.30 -27.33
C ALA A 45 -3.74 -2.35 -28.31
N ARG A 46 -4.97 -2.12 -27.82
CA ARG A 46 -6.19 -2.06 -28.66
C ARG A 46 -6.42 -0.69 -29.28
N THR A 47 -5.97 0.38 -28.62
CA THR A 47 -6.18 1.77 -29.09
C THR A 47 -5.00 2.31 -29.90
N GLY A 48 -3.90 1.56 -30.03
CA GLY A 48 -2.73 1.98 -30.79
C GLY A 48 -1.92 3.09 -30.11
N MET A 49 -2.01 3.22 -28.77
CA MET A 49 -1.26 4.24 -28.04
C MET A 49 0.25 4.06 -28.16
N ALA A 50 0.96 5.18 -28.27
CA ALA A 50 2.42 5.19 -28.29
C ALA A 50 3.01 4.64 -26.98
N ARG A 51 4.05 3.79 -27.10
CA ARG A 51 4.65 3.06 -25.97
C ARG A 51 5.11 3.97 -24.83
N ASN A 52 5.67 5.13 -25.15
CA ASN A 52 6.08 6.14 -24.17
C ASN A 52 4.89 6.67 -23.33
N LEU A 53 3.75 6.93 -23.95
CA LEU A 53 2.54 7.37 -23.26
C LEU A 53 1.99 6.26 -22.35
N VAL A 54 2.00 5.01 -22.82
CA VAL A 54 1.56 3.87 -22.01
C VAL A 54 2.44 3.68 -20.78
N GLU A 55 3.76 3.75 -20.96
CA GLU A 55 4.70 3.62 -19.84
C GLU A 55 4.56 4.77 -18.84
N LEU A 56 4.29 5.99 -19.32
CA LEU A 56 4.00 7.15 -18.49
C LEU A 56 2.69 6.99 -17.71
N LEU A 57 1.60 6.58 -18.37
CA LEU A 57 0.30 6.33 -17.74
C LEU A 57 0.39 5.21 -16.69
N VAL A 58 1.08 4.11 -17.01
CA VAL A 58 1.31 3.03 -16.06
C VAL A 58 2.13 3.50 -14.87
N ARG A 59 3.16 4.32 -15.09
CA ARG A 59 4.01 4.84 -14.01
C ARG A 59 3.25 5.79 -13.09
N ILE A 60 2.50 6.73 -13.65
CA ILE A 60 1.66 7.67 -12.87
C ILE A 60 0.56 6.92 -12.13
N GLY A 61 -0.18 6.03 -12.82
CA GLY A 61 -1.24 5.23 -12.20
C GLY A 61 -0.71 4.35 -11.08
N SER A 62 0.45 3.69 -11.28
CA SER A 62 1.07 2.87 -10.24
C SER A 62 1.52 3.72 -9.05
N PHE A 63 2.10 4.89 -9.30
CA PHE A 63 2.49 5.83 -8.24
C PHE A 63 1.27 6.26 -7.42
N LEU A 64 0.16 6.64 -8.07
CA LEU A 64 -1.07 7.02 -7.39
C LEU A 64 -1.61 5.89 -6.52
N VAL A 65 -1.71 4.67 -7.06
CA VAL A 65 -2.17 3.50 -6.30
C VAL A 65 -1.29 3.23 -5.08
N LEU A 66 0.04 3.35 -5.22
CA LEU A 66 0.96 3.17 -4.10
C LEU A 66 0.82 4.27 -3.04
N VAL A 67 0.65 5.54 -3.47
CA VAL A 67 0.40 6.66 -2.55
C VAL A 67 -0.88 6.41 -1.76
N PHE A 68 -1.97 6.02 -2.41
CA PHE A 68 -3.21 5.67 -1.69
C PHE A 68 -3.00 4.49 -0.74
N GLY A 69 -2.30 3.44 -1.15
CA GLY A 69 -1.99 2.31 -0.27
C GLY A 69 -1.20 2.73 0.97
N LEU A 70 -0.24 3.64 0.81
CA LEU A 70 0.52 4.21 1.92
C LEU A 70 -0.38 5.03 2.86
N LEU A 71 -1.28 5.85 2.31
CA LEU A 71 -2.23 6.64 3.11
C LEU A 71 -3.17 5.74 3.92
N PHE A 72 -3.73 4.69 3.31
CA PHE A 72 -4.56 3.72 4.01
C PHE A 72 -3.78 2.96 5.09
N ALA A 73 -2.54 2.55 4.79
CA ALA A 73 -1.68 1.89 5.77
C ALA A 73 -1.40 2.82 6.96
N ALA A 74 -1.13 4.10 6.72
CA ALA A 74 -0.92 5.09 7.78
C ALA A 74 -2.16 5.23 8.67
N VAL A 75 -3.37 5.27 8.09
CA VAL A 75 -4.64 5.32 8.86
C VAL A 75 -4.82 4.08 9.74
N ILE A 76 -4.37 2.91 9.28
CA ILE A 76 -4.49 1.66 10.05
C ILE A 76 -3.44 1.57 11.17
N VAL A 77 -2.21 2.03 10.91
CA VAL A 77 -1.12 2.06 11.92
C VAL A 77 -1.39 3.12 12.98
N PHE A 78 -1.92 4.27 12.57
CA PHE A 78 -2.31 5.37 13.44
C PHE A 78 -3.84 5.46 13.44
N PRO A 79 -4.54 4.53 14.13
CA PRO A 79 -5.97 4.69 14.32
C PRO A 79 -6.17 5.92 15.21
N SER A 80 -6.38 7.08 14.59
CA SER A 80 -6.76 8.29 15.31
C SER A 80 -8.18 8.07 15.80
N PHE A 81 -8.25 7.69 17.09
CA PHE A 81 -9.42 7.63 17.95
C PHE A 81 -10.36 6.42 17.74
N ARG A 82 -10.05 5.35 18.49
CA ARG A 82 -11.01 4.67 19.37
C ARG A 82 -10.36 4.43 20.72
#